data_AF-A0A1A8RV45-F1
#
_entry.id   AF-A0A1A8RV45-F1
#
_cell.length_a   1.000
_cell.length_b   1.000
_cell.length_c   1.000
_cell.angle_alpha   90.00
_cell.angle_beta   90.00
_cell.angle_gamma   90.00
#
_symmetry.space_group_name_H-M   'P 1'
#
loop_
_entity.id
_entity.type
_entity.pdbx_description
1 polymer ?
#
loop_
_entity_poly.entity_id
_entity_poly.type
_entity_poly.pdbx_seq_one_letter_code
_entity_poly.pdbx_strand_id
1 'polypeptide(L)'
;MNLAVLIFASAATLTTFALDNGLMRTPPMGWLAWERYRCDIDCEHDPKNCISENLFIDMADRLFEDGWKELGYVYVNIDDCWSLKTRDKQGRLQPDPKRFPGGIRKLSRYMHDRGLKLGIYGDMGNYTCMGYPGTPLEKIVVDAQTFADWEVDMFKFDGCYSNATDQEQGYPLMSKALNATGRPIGYSCSWPAYQGGLPPKVNYTQLGQLCNLWRNYGDIQDSWDSVLSIIDWVFENQDVLTPAAGPGRWNDPDMLIVGDFGLSKDQSRTQMA
;
A
#
# COMPACT_ATOMS: atom_id res chain seq x y z
N MET A 1 -25.18 7.79 -59.17
CA MET A 1 -24.02 7.11 -58.54
C MET A 1 -23.57 8.00 -57.40
N ASN A 2 -24.10 7.78 -56.19
CA ASN A 2 -23.82 8.63 -55.03
C ASN A 2 -22.57 8.10 -54.33
N LEU A 3 -21.52 8.91 -54.29
CA LEU A 3 -20.26 8.61 -53.61
C LEU A 3 -20.41 9.03 -52.14
N ALA A 4 -20.52 8.06 -51.24
CA ALA A 4 -20.50 8.32 -49.81
C ALA A 4 -19.04 8.50 -49.35
N VAL A 5 -18.73 9.68 -48.82
CA VAL A 5 -17.43 9.97 -48.20
C VAL A 5 -17.49 9.49 -46.76
N LEU A 6 -16.74 8.43 -46.45
CA LEU A 6 -16.50 7.95 -45.09
C LEU A 6 -15.41 8.82 -44.43
N ILE A 7 -15.82 9.64 -43.46
CA ILE A 7 -14.90 10.38 -42.60
C ILE A 7 -14.45 9.43 -41.47
N PHE A 8 -13.21 8.97 -41.53
CA PHE A 8 -12.57 8.27 -40.41
C PHE A 8 -12.22 9.31 -39.32
N ALA A 9 -13.03 9.34 -38.27
CA ALA A 9 -12.67 10.04 -37.04
C ALA A 9 -11.50 9.28 -36.38
N SER A 10 -10.30 9.85 -36.42
CA SER A 10 -9.16 9.34 -35.66
C SER A 10 -9.40 9.62 -34.19
N ALA A 11 -9.74 8.58 -33.43
CA ALA A 11 -9.79 8.65 -31.97
C ALA A 11 -8.35 8.81 -31.46
N ALA A 12 -7.95 10.03 -31.14
CA ALA A 12 -6.75 10.28 -30.36
C ALA A 12 -6.99 9.73 -28.96
N THR A 13 -6.49 8.53 -28.67
CA THR A 13 -6.41 8.02 -27.31
C THR A 13 -5.51 8.97 -26.53
N LEU A 14 -6.09 9.74 -25.61
CA LEU A 14 -5.36 10.47 -24.59
C LEU A 14 -4.61 9.43 -23.74
N THR A 15 -3.37 9.15 -24.11
CA THR A 15 -2.44 8.38 -23.29
C THR A 15 -2.13 9.24 -22.07
N THR A 16 -2.89 9.01 -21.00
CA THR A 16 -2.55 9.56 -19.69
C THR A 16 -1.29 8.86 -19.21
N PHE A 17 -0.21 9.62 -19.04
CA PHE A 17 1.05 9.10 -18.52
C PHE A 17 0.82 8.64 -17.07
N ALA A 18 0.87 7.34 -16.82
CA ALA A 18 0.89 6.76 -15.48
C ALA A 18 2.35 6.67 -14.98
N LEU A 19 2.54 6.36 -13.69
CA LEU A 19 3.83 5.96 -13.15
C LEU A 19 4.27 4.70 -13.91
N ASP A 20 5.25 4.85 -14.80
CA ASP A 20 5.72 3.75 -15.64
C ASP A 20 6.93 3.06 -15.01
N ASN A 21 6.77 2.61 -13.76
CA ASN A 21 7.78 1.79 -13.07
C ASN A 21 7.67 0.29 -13.42
N GLY A 22 6.79 -0.08 -14.36
CA GLY A 22 6.57 -1.45 -14.81
C GLY A 22 5.79 -2.36 -13.85
N LEU A 23 5.36 -1.85 -12.69
CA LEU A 23 4.68 -2.64 -11.65
C LEU A 23 3.15 -2.50 -11.70
N MET A 24 2.47 -3.43 -11.01
CA MET A 24 1.01 -3.40 -10.76
C MET A 24 0.17 -3.14 -12.01
N ARG A 25 0.53 -3.77 -13.14
CA ARG A 25 -0.26 -3.70 -14.39
C ARG A 25 -1.64 -4.37 -14.25
N THR A 26 -1.79 -5.20 -13.23
CA THR A 26 -3.06 -5.62 -12.62
C THR A 26 -3.07 -5.18 -11.15
N PRO A 27 -4.24 -5.10 -10.48
CA PRO A 27 -4.29 -4.79 -9.05
C PRO A 27 -3.38 -5.72 -8.24
N PRO A 28 -2.65 -5.21 -7.22
CA PRO A 28 -1.80 -6.06 -6.39
C PRO A 28 -2.65 -7.03 -5.57
N MET A 29 -2.19 -8.28 -5.48
CA MET A 29 -2.82 -9.32 -4.66
C MET A 29 -1.81 -9.82 -3.63
N GLY A 30 -2.24 -9.93 -2.38
CA GLY A 30 -1.38 -10.33 -1.27
C GLY A 30 -2.09 -10.28 0.07
N TRP A 31 -1.30 -10.19 1.13
CA TRP A 31 -1.72 -10.14 2.51
C TRP A 31 -1.07 -8.92 3.20
N LEU A 32 -1.80 -8.27 4.09
CA LEU A 32 -1.35 -7.08 4.83
C LEU A 32 -1.79 -7.22 6.30
N ALA A 33 -0.86 -7.00 7.23
CA ALA A 33 -1.08 -7.31 8.65
C ALA A 33 -2.16 -6.48 9.37
N TRP A 34 -2.49 -5.28 8.88
CA TRP A 34 -3.13 -4.23 9.68
C TRP A 34 -4.51 -4.61 10.21
N GLU A 35 -5.45 -5.00 9.36
CA GLU A 35 -6.83 -5.17 9.79
C GLU A 35 -6.94 -6.22 10.91
N ARG A 36 -6.30 -7.37 10.70
CA ARG A 36 -6.41 -8.49 11.62
C ARG A 36 -5.48 -8.40 12.84
N TYR A 37 -4.24 -7.94 12.66
CA TYR A 37 -3.19 -7.97 13.71
C TYR A 37 -2.88 -6.61 14.33
N ARG A 38 -3.29 -5.52 13.66
CA ARG A 38 -3.20 -4.14 14.16
C ARG A 38 -1.78 -3.81 14.65
N CYS A 39 -1.69 -3.26 15.86
CA CYS A 39 -0.44 -2.88 16.52
C CYS A 39 -0.16 -3.76 17.75
N ASP A 40 -0.48 -5.06 17.70
CA ASP A 40 -0.12 -5.97 18.77
C ASP A 40 1.40 -6.17 18.81
N ILE A 41 2.05 -5.71 19.87
CA ILE A 41 3.50 -5.82 20.08
C ILE A 41 3.84 -6.69 21.30
N ASP A 42 2.86 -7.28 21.96
CA ASP A 42 3.06 -8.09 23.17
C ASP A 42 3.45 -9.53 22.81
N CYS A 43 4.67 -9.69 22.29
CA CYS A 43 5.20 -11.00 21.93
C CYS A 43 5.52 -11.89 23.15
N GLU A 44 5.44 -11.37 24.37
CA GLU A 44 5.61 -12.18 25.58
C GLU A 44 4.35 -12.98 25.88
N HIS A 45 3.18 -12.33 25.78
CA HIS A 45 1.90 -12.96 26.09
C HIS A 45 1.13 -13.44 24.85
N ASP A 46 1.38 -12.87 23.67
CA ASP A 46 0.79 -13.29 22.39
C ASP A 46 1.86 -13.48 21.28
N PRO A 47 2.79 -14.43 21.44
CA PRO A 47 3.90 -14.63 20.50
C PRO A 47 3.49 -15.09 19.10
N LYS A 48 2.23 -15.51 18.91
CA LYS A 48 1.73 -16.00 17.62
C LYS A 48 1.06 -14.90 16.80
N ASN A 49 0.53 -13.87 17.45
CA ASN A 49 -0.19 -12.79 16.76
C ASN A 49 0.54 -11.45 16.81
N CYS A 50 1.51 -11.27 17.71
CA CYS A 50 2.25 -10.02 17.76
C CYS A 50 2.99 -9.75 16.43
N ILE A 51 3.09 -8.46 16.07
CA ILE A 51 3.82 -7.96 14.91
C ILE A 51 5.31 -8.28 15.07
N SER A 52 5.74 -9.38 14.45
CA SER A 52 7.08 -9.96 14.58
C SER A 52 7.49 -10.67 13.30
N GLU A 53 8.81 -10.87 13.12
CA GLU A 53 9.38 -11.63 12.00
C GLU A 53 8.73 -13.03 11.85
N ASN A 54 8.41 -13.69 12.97
CA ASN A 54 7.76 -14.99 12.95
C ASN A 54 6.35 -14.95 12.33
N LEU A 55 5.56 -13.91 12.61
CA LEU A 55 4.23 -13.75 12.00
C LEU A 55 4.33 -13.66 10.47
N PHE A 56 5.26 -12.84 9.97
CA PHE A 56 5.44 -12.68 8.53
C PHE A 56 6.02 -13.93 7.86
N ILE A 57 6.91 -14.65 8.55
CA ILE A 57 7.41 -15.96 8.09
C ILE A 57 6.28 -16.97 7.97
N ASP A 58 5.41 -17.09 8.99
CA ASP A 58 4.28 -18.01 8.97
C ASP A 58 3.32 -17.68 7.83
N MET A 59 2.97 -16.40 7.64
CA MET A 59 2.12 -15.97 6.53
C MET A 59 2.76 -16.24 5.17
N ALA A 60 4.08 -16.07 5.04
CA ALA A 60 4.80 -16.40 3.82
C ALA A 60 4.75 -17.90 3.50
N ASP A 61 4.91 -18.74 4.53
CA ASP A 61 4.80 -20.19 4.38
C ASP A 61 3.36 -20.60 4.00
N ARG A 62 2.32 -20.01 4.63
CA ARG A 62 0.93 -20.24 4.23
C ARG A 62 0.65 -19.82 2.79
N LEU A 63 1.12 -18.64 2.37
CA LEU A 63 0.93 -18.18 0.99
C LEU A 63 1.60 -19.10 -0.04
N PHE A 64 2.75 -19.68 0.32
CA PHE A 64 3.53 -20.57 -0.53
C PHE A 64 3.00 -22.02 -0.55
N GLU A 65 2.56 -22.54 0.60
CA GLU A 65 2.18 -23.96 0.77
C GLU A 65 0.71 -24.23 0.45
N ASP A 66 -0.19 -23.27 0.70
CA ASP A 66 -1.64 -23.50 0.69
C ASP A 66 -2.32 -23.07 -0.63
N GLY A 67 -1.56 -22.69 -1.65
CA GLY A 67 -2.06 -22.39 -3.00
C GLY A 67 -2.36 -20.91 -3.30
N TRP A 68 -2.16 -20.00 -2.33
CA TRP A 68 -2.45 -18.57 -2.51
C TRP A 68 -1.56 -17.91 -3.55
N LYS A 69 -0.26 -18.24 -3.54
CA LYS A 69 0.70 -17.74 -4.52
C LYS A 69 0.31 -18.17 -5.93
N GLU A 70 -0.12 -19.40 -6.12
CA GLU A 70 -0.56 -19.96 -7.41
C GLU A 70 -1.81 -19.24 -7.93
N LEU A 71 -2.66 -18.74 -7.02
CA LEU A 71 -3.81 -17.88 -7.32
C LEU A 71 -3.44 -16.39 -7.53
N GLY A 72 -2.17 -16.02 -7.34
CA GLY A 72 -1.65 -14.68 -7.60
C GLY A 72 -1.40 -13.80 -6.37
N TYR A 73 -1.68 -14.28 -5.15
CA TYR A 73 -1.37 -13.55 -3.92
C TYR A 73 0.12 -13.64 -3.60
N VAL A 74 0.88 -12.60 -3.95
CA VAL A 74 2.35 -12.64 -3.90
C VAL A 74 2.96 -11.62 -2.95
N TYR A 75 2.23 -10.62 -2.50
CA TYR A 75 2.73 -9.62 -1.55
C TYR A 75 2.46 -10.03 -0.10
N VAL A 76 3.47 -9.93 0.76
CA VAL A 76 3.36 -10.04 2.23
C VAL A 76 3.78 -8.69 2.78
N ASN A 77 2.83 -7.91 3.28
CA ASN A 77 3.04 -6.51 3.61
C ASN A 77 3.04 -6.26 5.13
N ILE A 78 4.16 -5.72 5.61
CA ILE A 78 4.29 -5.17 6.95
C ILE A 78 3.56 -3.82 7.00
N ASP A 79 2.71 -3.61 8.01
CA ASP A 79 2.07 -2.32 8.29
C ASP A 79 2.75 -1.60 9.46
N ASP A 80 2.07 -0.69 10.17
CA ASP A 80 2.65 0.05 11.28
C ASP A 80 3.22 -0.86 12.40
N CYS A 81 3.94 -0.27 13.34
CA CYS A 81 4.45 -0.91 14.57
C CYS A 81 5.59 -1.91 14.40
N TRP A 82 6.25 -1.98 13.24
CA TRP A 82 7.41 -2.86 13.02
C TRP A 82 8.74 -2.32 13.57
N SER A 83 8.88 -1.00 13.67
CA SER A 83 10.16 -0.34 13.95
C SER A 83 10.44 -0.11 15.44
N LEU A 84 11.69 0.24 15.77
CA LEU A 84 12.02 0.89 17.02
C LEU A 84 11.40 2.29 17.08
N LYS A 85 11.18 2.79 18.30
CA LYS A 85 10.76 4.18 18.56
C LYS A 85 11.86 5.22 18.26
N THR A 86 13.05 4.77 17.88
CA THR A 86 14.19 5.64 17.55
C THR A 86 14.88 5.16 16.28
N ARG A 87 15.45 6.12 15.55
CA ARG A 87 16.34 5.87 14.41
C ARG A 87 17.76 5.61 14.89
N ASP A 88 18.59 5.00 14.05
CA ASP A 88 20.02 4.86 14.35
C ASP A 88 20.78 6.20 14.27
N LYS A 89 22.10 6.15 14.52
CA LYS A 89 22.97 7.33 14.49
C LYS A 89 23.11 7.96 13.10
N GLN A 90 22.81 7.20 12.04
CA GLN A 90 22.79 7.66 10.65
C GLN A 90 21.40 8.17 10.26
N GLY A 91 20.43 8.11 11.17
CA GLY A 91 19.06 8.55 10.95
C GLY A 91 18.20 7.54 10.17
N ARG A 92 18.64 6.29 10.00
CA ARG A 92 17.86 5.24 9.32
C ARG A 92 16.87 4.60 10.28
N LEU A 93 15.73 4.18 9.73
CA LEU A 93 14.77 3.35 10.44
C LEU A 93 15.43 2.02 10.84
N GLN A 94 15.05 1.50 12.00
CA GLN A 94 15.52 0.22 12.52
C GLN A 94 14.32 -0.63 12.91
N PRO A 95 14.25 -1.91 12.49
CA PRO A 95 13.23 -2.81 12.99
C PRO A 95 13.45 -3.07 14.48
N ASP A 96 12.39 -3.38 15.22
CA ASP A 96 12.53 -3.79 16.61
C ASP A 96 13.36 -5.08 16.71
N PRO A 97 14.55 -5.07 17.32
CA PRO A 97 15.46 -6.22 17.29
C PRO A 97 14.96 -7.40 18.13
N LYS A 98 14.00 -7.21 19.03
CA LYS A 98 13.39 -8.32 19.77
C LYS A 98 12.35 -9.04 18.92
N ARG A 99 11.58 -8.29 18.14
CA ARG A 99 10.47 -8.83 17.31
C ARG A 99 10.94 -9.23 15.92
N PHE A 100 11.98 -8.58 15.40
CA PHE A 100 12.60 -8.83 14.09
C PHE A 100 14.11 -9.10 14.23
N PRO A 101 14.52 -10.17 14.92
CA PRO A 101 15.94 -10.43 15.21
C PRO A 101 16.78 -10.69 13.95
N GLY A 102 16.19 -11.19 12.86
CA GLY A 102 16.87 -11.33 11.56
C GLY A 102 16.98 -10.04 10.75
N GLY A 103 16.22 -9.00 11.12
CA GLY A 103 16.12 -7.74 10.39
C GLY A 103 15.38 -7.86 9.04
N ILE A 104 14.92 -6.71 8.52
CA ILE A 104 14.03 -6.66 7.35
C ILE A 104 14.65 -7.27 6.09
N ARG A 105 15.96 -7.07 5.84
CA ARG A 105 16.60 -7.62 4.63
C ARG A 105 16.56 -9.15 4.59
N LYS A 106 16.76 -9.80 5.74
CA LYS A 106 16.71 -11.27 5.83
C LYS A 106 15.28 -11.76 5.62
N LEU A 107 14.30 -11.06 6.20
CA LEU A 107 12.88 -11.34 5.98
C LEU A 107 12.49 -11.17 4.50
N SER A 108 12.98 -10.11 3.84
CA SER A 108 12.72 -9.89 2.40
C SER A 108 13.23 -11.04 1.55
N ARG A 109 14.46 -11.50 1.80
CA ARG A 109 15.03 -12.66 1.11
C ARG A 109 14.26 -13.95 1.38
N TYR A 110 13.73 -14.13 2.59
CA TYR A 110 12.85 -15.26 2.90
C TYR A 110 11.59 -15.27 2.02
N MET A 111 11.00 -14.08 1.75
CA MET A 111 9.91 -13.93 0.80
C MET A 111 10.35 -14.29 -0.62
N HIS A 112 11.49 -13.75 -1.06
CA HIS A 112 11.99 -13.94 -2.42
C HIS A 112 12.33 -15.39 -2.74
N ASP A 113 12.88 -16.14 -1.78
CA ASP A 113 13.18 -17.58 -1.92
C ASP A 113 11.91 -18.42 -2.18
N ARG A 114 10.73 -17.89 -1.82
CA ARG A 114 9.41 -18.49 -2.08
C ARG A 114 8.72 -17.92 -3.31
N GLY A 115 9.34 -16.98 -4.02
CA GLY A 115 8.73 -16.24 -5.12
C GLY A 115 7.62 -15.28 -4.66
N LEU A 116 7.65 -14.87 -3.39
CA LEU A 116 6.81 -13.84 -2.82
C LEU A 116 7.55 -12.49 -2.82
N LYS A 117 6.87 -11.43 -2.39
CA LYS A 117 7.35 -10.05 -2.36
C LYS A 117 7.10 -9.46 -0.97
N LEU A 118 8.06 -8.69 -0.45
CA LEU A 118 7.90 -8.02 0.85
C LEU A 118 7.44 -6.57 0.67
N GLY A 119 6.33 -6.21 1.30
CA GLY A 119 5.93 -4.83 1.49
C GLY A 119 6.33 -4.29 2.87
N ILE A 120 6.55 -2.99 2.97
CA ILE A 120 6.79 -2.29 4.23
C ILE A 120 5.97 -1.00 4.32
N TYR A 121 5.89 -0.47 5.53
CA TYR A 121 5.12 0.71 5.87
C TYR A 121 5.99 1.84 6.41
N GLY A 122 5.58 3.07 6.07
CA GLY A 122 6.04 4.31 6.69
C GLY A 122 4.94 5.36 6.59
N ASP A 123 5.19 6.53 7.17
CA ASP A 123 4.22 7.61 7.25
C ASP A 123 4.83 8.94 6.77
N MET A 124 4.12 9.66 5.90
CA MET A 124 4.47 11.03 5.52
C MET A 124 4.10 11.99 6.65
N GLY A 125 4.96 12.05 7.67
CA GLY A 125 4.75 12.89 8.85
C GLY A 125 5.84 12.70 9.90
N ASN A 126 5.67 13.37 11.05
CA ASN A 126 6.64 13.27 12.15
C ASN A 126 6.61 11.90 12.84
N TYR A 127 5.43 11.27 12.87
CA TYR A 127 5.21 9.96 13.46
C TYR A 127 4.29 9.14 12.56
N THR A 128 4.36 7.83 12.66
CA THR A 128 3.29 6.95 12.16
C THR A 128 2.02 7.15 12.97
N CYS A 129 0.89 6.67 12.46
CA CYS A 129 -0.39 6.74 13.17
C CYS A 129 -0.33 6.15 14.60
N MET A 130 0.49 5.12 14.83
CA MET A 130 0.73 4.53 16.16
C MET A 130 1.95 5.09 16.90
N GLY A 131 2.44 6.26 16.48
CA GLY A 131 3.49 7.01 17.17
C GLY A 131 4.89 6.43 17.03
N TYR A 132 5.18 5.67 15.98
CA TYR A 132 6.56 5.26 15.63
C TYR A 132 7.23 6.36 14.79
N PRO A 133 8.55 6.34 14.55
CA PRO A 133 9.22 7.38 13.77
C PRO A 133 8.63 7.49 12.36
N GLY A 134 8.08 8.65 12.03
CA GLY A 134 7.57 8.95 10.68
C GLY A 134 8.70 9.34 9.74
N THR A 135 8.37 9.62 8.48
CA THR A 135 9.28 10.05 7.42
C THR A 135 8.99 11.51 7.05
N PRO A 136 9.47 12.49 7.82
CA PRO A 136 9.37 13.89 7.42
C PRO A 136 10.22 14.16 6.17
N LEU A 137 10.05 15.34 5.56
CA LEU A 137 10.63 15.68 4.25
C LEU A 137 12.14 15.40 4.16
N GLU A 138 12.90 15.70 5.22
CA GLU A 138 14.35 15.50 5.28
C GLU A 138 14.79 14.03 5.42
N LYS A 139 13.87 13.10 5.69
CA LYS A 139 14.14 11.65 5.81
C LYS A 139 13.76 10.85 4.58
N ILE A 140 12.96 11.42 3.67
CA ILE A 140 12.45 10.73 2.47
C ILE A 140 13.54 9.98 1.70
N VAL A 141 14.66 10.64 1.39
CA VAL A 141 15.75 10.03 0.60
C VAL A 141 16.44 8.90 1.38
N VAL A 142 16.67 9.11 2.67
CA VAL A 142 17.33 8.11 3.53
C VAL A 142 16.45 6.86 3.68
N ASP A 143 15.15 7.04 3.85
CA ASP A 143 14.22 5.94 4.05
C ASP A 143 13.95 5.18 2.75
N ALA A 144 13.76 5.88 1.62
CA ALA A 144 13.67 5.25 0.30
C ALA A 144 14.90 4.37 0.01
N GLN A 145 16.12 4.90 0.25
CA GLN A 145 17.34 4.11 0.10
C GLN A 145 17.40 2.96 1.11
N THR A 146 16.93 3.15 2.34
CA THR A 146 16.90 2.10 3.36
C THR A 146 16.03 0.92 2.93
N PHE A 147 14.84 1.17 2.38
CA PHE A 147 13.95 0.13 1.88
C PHE A 147 14.54 -0.58 0.65
N ALA A 148 15.19 0.15 -0.26
CA ALA A 148 15.88 -0.46 -1.40
C ALA A 148 17.07 -1.34 -0.97
N ASP A 149 17.87 -0.90 0.01
CA ASP A 149 18.98 -1.68 0.58
C ASP A 149 18.50 -2.98 1.25
N TRP A 150 17.29 -2.96 1.83
CA TRP A 150 16.63 -4.12 2.41
C TRP A 150 15.89 -4.98 1.38
N GLU A 151 15.97 -4.62 0.10
CA GLU A 151 15.35 -5.36 -0.99
C GLU A 151 13.81 -5.43 -0.85
N VAL A 152 13.17 -4.37 -0.33
CA VAL A 152 11.69 -4.27 -0.24
C VAL A 152 11.07 -4.13 -1.64
N ASP A 153 9.86 -4.67 -1.85
CA ASP A 153 9.16 -4.68 -3.15
C ASP A 153 7.95 -3.76 -3.21
N MET A 154 7.40 -3.36 -2.06
CA MET A 154 6.26 -2.45 -1.97
C MET A 154 6.38 -1.55 -0.74
N PHE A 155 5.95 -0.30 -0.87
CA PHE A 155 5.94 0.66 0.21
C PHE A 155 4.56 1.31 0.32
N LYS A 156 3.91 1.14 1.48
CA LYS A 156 2.73 1.91 1.87
C LYS A 156 3.19 3.16 2.61
N PHE A 157 2.73 4.32 2.15
CA PHE A 157 3.07 5.61 2.73
C PHE A 157 1.83 6.33 3.26
N ASP A 158 1.70 6.29 4.57
CA ASP A 158 0.60 6.89 5.31
C ASP A 158 0.75 8.41 5.43
N GLY A 159 -0.14 9.08 6.16
CA GLY A 159 -0.17 10.54 6.23
C GLY A 159 -0.56 11.12 7.60
N CYS A 160 -0.43 10.37 8.68
CA CYS A 160 -0.67 10.91 10.02
C CYS A 160 0.41 11.94 10.39
N TYR A 161 0.11 12.82 11.36
CA TYR A 161 1.09 13.79 11.90
C TYR A 161 1.80 14.67 10.85
N SER A 162 1.10 15.00 9.76
CA SER A 162 1.51 15.98 8.75
C SER A 162 0.37 16.93 8.39
N ASN A 163 0.71 18.04 7.73
CA ASN A 163 -0.26 18.97 7.16
C ASN A 163 -0.34 18.82 5.64
N ALA A 164 -1.32 19.47 5.01
CA ALA A 164 -1.54 19.40 3.56
C ALA A 164 -0.31 19.83 2.73
N THR A 165 0.44 20.84 3.18
CA THR A 165 1.66 21.32 2.50
C THR A 165 2.77 20.28 2.53
N ASP A 166 2.96 19.61 3.67
CA ASP A 166 3.95 18.55 3.82
C ASP A 166 3.59 17.35 2.93
N GLN A 167 2.30 16.98 2.88
CA GLN A 167 1.82 15.89 2.02
C GLN A 167 1.99 16.21 0.53
N GLU A 168 1.64 17.43 0.10
CA GLU A 168 1.80 17.89 -1.29
C GLU A 168 3.25 17.83 -1.77
N GLN A 169 4.22 18.04 -0.88
CA GLN A 169 5.64 17.88 -1.19
C GLN A 169 6.13 16.44 -1.03
N GLY A 170 5.70 15.78 0.03
CA GLY A 170 6.24 14.51 0.50
C GLY A 170 5.94 13.33 -0.40
N TYR A 171 4.69 13.16 -0.85
CA TYR A 171 4.32 12.05 -1.74
C TYR A 171 5.08 12.10 -3.08
N PRO A 172 5.15 13.25 -3.80
CA PRO A 172 5.98 13.35 -5.00
C PRO A 172 7.47 13.13 -4.75
N LEU A 173 8.01 13.66 -3.65
CA LEU A 173 9.42 13.48 -3.29
C LEU A 173 9.75 12.01 -3.01
N MET A 174 8.87 11.28 -2.33
CA MET A 174 9.03 9.86 -2.06
C MET A 174 8.96 9.04 -3.35
N SER A 175 8.00 9.31 -4.25
CA SER A 175 7.95 8.68 -5.58
C SER A 175 9.27 8.86 -6.34
N LYS A 176 9.81 10.08 -6.37
CA LYS A 176 11.12 10.38 -6.98
C LYS A 176 12.26 9.66 -6.28
N ALA A 177 12.27 9.63 -4.95
CA ALA A 177 13.33 9.00 -4.16
C ALA A 177 13.35 7.49 -4.36
N LEU A 178 12.20 6.82 -4.35
CA LEU A 178 12.07 5.39 -4.66
C LEU A 178 12.60 5.07 -6.05
N ASN A 179 12.21 5.84 -7.07
CA ASN A 179 12.71 5.67 -8.43
C ASN A 179 14.24 5.87 -8.52
N ALA A 180 14.79 6.84 -7.80
CA ALA A 180 16.22 7.13 -7.78
C ALA A 180 17.07 6.02 -7.17
N THR A 181 16.49 5.12 -6.36
CA THR A 181 17.21 3.94 -5.84
C THR A 181 17.56 2.92 -6.91
N GLY A 182 16.87 2.95 -8.06
CA GLY A 182 17.01 1.96 -9.14
C GLY A 182 16.34 0.61 -8.87
N ARG A 183 15.77 0.39 -7.67
CA ARG A 183 14.95 -0.80 -7.37
C ARG A 183 13.48 -0.51 -7.68
N PRO A 184 12.79 -1.34 -8.47
CA PRO A 184 11.34 -1.24 -8.63
C PRO A 184 10.64 -1.54 -7.30
N ILE A 185 10.01 -0.52 -6.71
CA ILE A 185 9.22 -0.61 -5.47
C ILE A 185 7.81 -0.11 -5.80
N GLY A 186 6.80 -0.96 -5.57
CA GLY A 186 5.41 -0.57 -5.72
C GLY A 186 5.03 0.47 -4.68
N TYR A 187 4.35 1.55 -5.08
CA TYR A 187 4.10 2.68 -4.18
C TYR A 187 2.60 2.86 -3.89
N SER A 188 2.18 2.55 -2.67
CA SER A 188 0.82 2.77 -2.16
C SER A 188 0.76 4.07 -1.37
N CYS A 189 -0.11 4.98 -1.79
CA CYS A 189 -0.20 6.33 -1.25
C CYS A 189 -1.51 6.55 -0.50
N SER A 190 -1.46 6.86 0.80
CA SER A 190 -2.66 7.23 1.54
C SER A 190 -3.11 8.69 1.32
N TRP A 191 -2.37 9.47 0.53
CA TRP A 191 -2.57 10.91 0.34
C TRP A 191 -4.04 11.34 0.14
N PRO A 192 -4.84 10.70 -0.73
CA PRO A 192 -6.20 11.16 -0.99
C PRO A 192 -7.10 11.06 0.24
N ALA A 193 -6.98 9.99 1.04
CA ALA A 193 -7.77 9.80 2.25
C ALA A 193 -7.59 10.96 3.25
N TYR A 194 -6.37 11.51 3.36
CA TYR A 194 -6.07 12.68 4.20
C TYR A 194 -6.52 14.02 3.60
N GLN A 195 -6.91 14.04 2.32
CA GLN A 195 -7.40 15.24 1.62
C GLN A 195 -8.90 15.18 1.29
N GLY A 196 -9.62 14.17 1.81
CA GLY A 196 -11.05 13.99 1.64
C GLY A 196 -11.45 13.23 0.36
N GLY A 197 -10.50 12.64 -0.35
CA GLY A 197 -10.74 11.69 -1.44
C GLY A 197 -11.26 12.28 -2.76
N LEU A 198 -11.50 13.59 -2.86
CA LEU A 198 -12.17 14.19 -4.02
C LEU A 198 -11.50 15.47 -4.54
N PRO A 199 -11.65 15.78 -5.84
CA PRO A 199 -11.34 17.09 -6.39
C PRO A 199 -12.12 18.22 -5.69
N PRO A 200 -11.59 19.46 -5.66
CA PRO A 200 -10.33 19.89 -6.26
C PRO A 200 -9.09 19.61 -5.38
N LYS A 201 -9.26 19.15 -4.14
CA LYS A 201 -8.14 18.88 -3.22
C LYS A 201 -7.29 17.69 -3.68
N VAL A 202 -7.93 16.71 -4.31
CA VAL A 202 -7.26 15.51 -4.85
C VAL A 202 -7.16 15.62 -6.37
N ASN A 203 -5.94 15.50 -6.89
CA ASN A 203 -5.68 15.41 -8.33
C ASN A 203 -5.30 13.97 -8.73
N TYR A 204 -6.28 13.22 -9.21
CA TYR A 204 -6.08 11.83 -9.63
C TYR A 204 -5.16 11.64 -10.84
N THR A 205 -5.02 12.66 -11.70
CA THR A 205 -4.05 12.61 -12.80
C THR A 205 -2.62 12.61 -12.26
N GLN A 206 -2.35 13.46 -11.27
CA GLN A 206 -1.06 13.53 -10.60
C GLN A 206 -0.79 12.24 -9.78
N LEU A 207 -1.78 11.74 -9.04
CA LEU A 207 -1.63 10.47 -8.31
C LEU A 207 -1.27 9.32 -9.24
N GLY A 208 -1.93 9.22 -10.39
CA GLY A 208 -1.63 8.23 -11.42
C GLY A 208 -0.19 8.31 -11.95
N GLN A 209 0.46 9.47 -11.90
CA GLN A 209 1.86 9.67 -12.30
C GLN A 209 2.87 9.32 -11.19
N LEU A 210 2.43 9.33 -9.93
CA LEU A 210 3.30 9.23 -8.77
C LEU A 210 3.21 7.89 -8.06
N CYS A 211 2.02 7.29 -8.00
CA CYS A 211 1.65 6.17 -7.14
C CYS A 211 1.11 5.00 -7.96
N ASN A 212 1.33 3.77 -7.50
CA ASN A 212 0.76 2.58 -8.13
C ASN A 212 -0.66 2.26 -7.65
N LEU A 213 -0.99 2.67 -6.43
CA LEU A 213 -2.33 2.64 -5.88
C LEU A 213 -2.46 3.72 -4.80
N TRP A 214 -3.70 4.06 -4.45
CA TRP A 214 -3.95 5.07 -3.43
C TRP A 214 -5.23 4.79 -2.65
N ARG A 215 -5.16 4.96 -1.32
CA ARG A 215 -6.33 4.87 -0.44
C ARG A 215 -7.17 6.13 -0.60
N ASN A 216 -8.43 5.96 -0.99
CA ASN A 216 -9.33 7.07 -1.28
C ASN A 216 -10.10 7.57 -0.05
N TYR A 217 -10.42 6.64 0.86
CA TYR A 217 -11.43 6.83 1.91
C TYR A 217 -10.96 6.26 3.26
N GLY A 218 -11.84 6.30 4.27
CA GLY A 218 -11.56 5.84 5.63
C GLY A 218 -11.16 4.36 5.71
N ASP A 219 -10.54 4.00 6.83
CA ASP A 219 -10.07 2.63 7.09
C ASP A 219 -11.24 1.66 7.25
N ILE A 220 -11.14 0.51 6.59
CA ILE A 220 -12.04 -0.60 6.79
C ILE A 220 -11.90 -1.15 8.22
N GLN A 221 -13.03 -1.50 8.81
CA GLN A 221 -13.13 -2.22 10.08
C GLN A 221 -13.87 -3.53 9.86
N ASP A 222 -13.58 -4.53 10.67
CA ASP A 222 -14.23 -5.85 10.66
C ASP A 222 -15.75 -5.78 11.00
N SER A 223 -16.54 -5.25 10.07
CA SER A 223 -17.99 -5.10 10.18
C SER A 223 -18.63 -4.89 8.81
N TRP A 224 -19.87 -5.35 8.68
CA TRP A 224 -20.64 -5.13 7.45
C TRP A 224 -20.94 -3.65 7.19
N ASP A 225 -21.18 -2.87 8.23
CA ASP A 225 -21.45 -1.43 8.11
C ASP A 225 -20.24 -0.68 7.51
N SER A 226 -19.01 -1.08 7.88
CA SER A 226 -17.81 -0.53 7.27
C SER A 226 -17.72 -0.84 5.78
N VAL A 227 -17.98 -2.10 5.39
CA VAL A 227 -17.98 -2.53 3.98
C VAL A 227 -19.01 -1.72 3.18
N LEU A 228 -20.24 -1.60 3.68
CA LEU A 228 -21.29 -0.82 3.02
C LEU A 228 -20.90 0.65 2.89
N SER A 229 -20.34 1.27 3.95
CA SER A 229 -19.96 2.68 3.90
C SER A 229 -18.90 2.98 2.82
N ILE A 230 -17.99 2.03 2.57
CA ILE A 230 -16.98 2.13 1.51
C ILE A 230 -17.64 1.94 0.14
N ILE A 231 -18.50 0.94 -0.02
CA ILE A 231 -19.24 0.69 -1.27
C ILE A 231 -20.07 1.92 -1.65
N ASP A 232 -20.84 2.47 -0.71
CA ASP A 232 -21.68 3.64 -0.93
C ASP A 232 -20.83 4.85 -1.35
N TRP A 233 -19.73 5.14 -0.63
CA TRP A 233 -18.85 6.25 -0.97
C TRP A 233 -18.20 6.08 -2.35
N VAL A 234 -17.74 4.88 -2.70
CA VAL A 234 -17.16 4.60 -4.02
C VAL A 234 -18.23 4.75 -5.11
N PHE A 235 -19.43 4.25 -4.89
CA PHE A 235 -20.55 4.33 -5.84
C PHE A 235 -20.97 5.78 -6.10
N GLU A 236 -21.12 6.59 -5.05
CA GLU A 236 -21.48 8.00 -5.14
C GLU A 236 -20.45 8.83 -5.91
N ASN A 237 -19.18 8.40 -5.90
CA ASN A 237 -18.06 9.12 -6.50
C ASN A 237 -17.46 8.43 -7.75
N GLN A 238 -18.15 7.43 -8.30
CA GLN A 238 -17.63 6.57 -9.37
C GLN A 238 -17.23 7.32 -10.65
N ASP A 239 -17.89 8.45 -10.96
CA ASP A 239 -17.60 9.27 -12.15
C ASP A 239 -16.20 9.90 -12.08
N VAL A 240 -15.68 10.10 -10.87
CA VAL A 240 -14.32 10.58 -10.62
C VAL A 240 -13.34 9.40 -10.51
N LEU A 241 -13.73 8.37 -9.77
CA LEU A 241 -12.83 7.27 -9.40
C LEU A 241 -12.57 6.30 -10.55
N THR A 242 -13.62 5.88 -11.26
CA THR A 242 -13.51 4.88 -12.35
C THR A 242 -12.49 5.28 -13.43
N PRO A 243 -12.51 6.50 -14.00
CA PRO A 243 -11.53 6.88 -15.02
C PRO A 243 -10.12 7.10 -14.47
N ALA A 244 -9.94 7.24 -13.16
CA ALA A 244 -8.63 7.39 -12.53
C ALA A 244 -7.84 6.06 -12.47
N ALA A 245 -8.54 4.93 -12.45
CA ALA A 245 -7.93 3.61 -12.34
C ALA A 245 -7.49 3.04 -13.70
N GLY A 246 -6.46 2.20 -13.69
CA GLY A 246 -5.98 1.44 -14.83
C GLY A 246 -4.64 0.77 -14.57
N PRO A 247 -4.06 0.06 -15.56
CA PRO A 247 -2.78 -0.63 -15.39
C PRO A 247 -1.68 0.27 -14.80
N GLY A 248 -1.18 -0.13 -13.63
CA GLY A 248 -0.13 0.59 -12.90
C GLY A 248 -0.63 1.69 -11.95
N ARG A 249 -1.95 1.91 -11.83
CA ARG A 249 -2.55 2.97 -11.01
C ARG A 249 -3.97 2.64 -10.56
N TRP A 250 -4.16 2.30 -9.28
CA TRP A 250 -5.44 1.76 -8.78
C TRP A 250 -6.05 2.58 -7.65
N ASN A 251 -7.37 2.73 -7.65
CA ASN A 251 -8.10 3.10 -6.42
C ASN A 251 -8.00 1.93 -5.44
N ASP A 252 -7.79 2.25 -4.16
CA ASP A 252 -7.69 1.27 -3.08
C ASP A 252 -8.84 1.52 -2.08
N PRO A 253 -9.91 0.67 -2.11
CA PRO A 253 -11.01 0.72 -1.15
C PRO A 253 -10.66 0.06 0.20
N ASP A 254 -9.37 -0.17 0.47
CA ASP A 254 -8.83 -0.86 1.63
C ASP A 254 -8.95 -2.40 1.58
N MET A 255 -8.45 -3.06 2.63
CA MET A 255 -8.25 -4.50 2.72
C MET A 255 -9.54 -5.33 2.61
N LEU A 256 -9.39 -6.59 2.16
CA LEU A 256 -10.41 -7.61 2.36
C LEU A 256 -10.40 -8.06 3.84
N ILE A 257 -11.59 -8.25 4.42
CA ILE A 257 -11.79 -8.77 5.80
C ILE A 257 -12.44 -10.16 5.79
N VAL A 258 -12.33 -10.84 4.64
CA VAL A 258 -12.85 -12.18 4.44
C VAL A 258 -12.03 -13.17 5.28
N GLY A 259 -12.70 -13.89 6.17
CA GLY A 259 -12.06 -14.86 7.06
C GLY A 259 -11.83 -14.34 8.48
N ASP A 260 -12.10 -13.06 8.73
CA ASP A 260 -12.11 -12.47 10.06
C ASP A 260 -13.45 -12.75 10.77
N PHE A 261 -13.99 -11.82 11.57
CA PHE A 261 -15.06 -12.13 12.53
C PHE A 261 -16.39 -11.44 12.24
N GLY A 262 -16.36 -10.29 11.59
CA GLY A 262 -17.50 -9.37 11.45
C GLY A 262 -18.39 -9.62 10.24
N LEU A 263 -17.98 -10.49 9.31
CA LEU A 263 -18.76 -10.82 8.12
C LEU A 263 -19.37 -12.22 8.19
N SER A 264 -20.66 -12.31 7.86
CA SER A 264 -21.26 -13.58 7.47
C SER A 264 -20.63 -14.11 6.17
N LYS A 265 -20.90 -15.38 5.85
CA LYS A 265 -20.43 -16.01 4.61
C LYS A 265 -20.89 -15.27 3.35
N ASP A 266 -22.13 -14.79 3.34
CA ASP A 266 -22.67 -14.10 2.16
C ASP A 266 -22.12 -12.67 2.05
N GLN A 267 -21.94 -11.97 3.18
CA GLN A 267 -21.26 -10.67 3.19
C GLN A 267 -19.79 -10.78 2.74
N SER A 268 -19.09 -11.83 3.17
CA SER A 268 -17.73 -12.13 2.71
C SER A 268 -17.67 -12.33 1.20
N ARG A 269 -18.64 -13.06 0.64
CA ARG A 269 -18.77 -13.23 -0.82
C ARG A 269 -19.07 -11.93 -1.53
N THR A 270 -19.90 -11.07 -0.94
CA THR A 270 -20.22 -9.75 -1.49
C THR A 270 -18.99 -8.84 -1.52
N GLN A 271 -18.15 -8.83 -0.48
CA GLN A 271 -16.93 -8.00 -0.48
C GLN A 271 -15.96 -8.42 -1.60
N MET A 272 -15.90 -9.72 -1.92
CA MET A 272 -15.01 -10.25 -2.95
C MET A 272 -15.53 -10.06 -4.40
N ALA A 273 -16.83 -9.84 -4.57
CA ALA A 273 -17.51 -9.81 -5.89
C ALA A 273 -17.48 -8.43 -6.54
#